data_AF-A0A9P9IJ90-F1
#
_entry.id   AF-A0A9P9IJ90-F1
#
_cell.length_a   1.000
_cell.length_b   1.000
_cell.length_c   1.000
_cell.angle_alpha   90.00
_cell.angle_beta   90.00
_cell.angle_gamma   90.00
#
_symmetry.space_group_name_H-M   'P 1'
#
loop_
_entity.id
_entity.type
_entity.pdbx_description
1 polymer ?
#
loop_
_entity_poly.entity_id
_entity_poly.type
_entity_poly.pdbx_seq_one_letter_code
_entity_poly.pdbx_strand_id
1 'polypeptide(L)'
;MVSVALTNFDLSANILVASSAQPSAHPRKRNTNRAKPDEHGENASKAITTKEYTHLVPRTKRIRQEVLEGWEDASSTLLEQINFLLKNAKDDIVYTRRDARRAEHANAILLSATQRLERSLLHMKIPPTARPLHFNLDRLAERNEQVYREVVASRHSKLLLEEQIEMAQRLLEEDQKKLRQLEKNAQDWRGRWQSREKKQLHPLLRQPEDVEAVGDTADNIGLRVVSTPIDKPVLDTPDSDLVPLLEQLRRSLEAMQGNHTQVQGISEAMRDARAALDDVLFRHASARQYDGV
;
A
#
# COMPACT_ATOMS: atom_id res chain seq x y z
N MET A 1 -0.83 32.31 27.36
CA MET A 1 -0.52 33.40 26.42
C MET A 1 0.14 32.78 25.18
N VAL A 2 -0.67 32.57 24.13
CA VAL A 2 -0.53 33.12 22.75
C VAL A 2 0.58 32.44 21.95
N SER A 3 0.43 31.87 20.75
CA SER A 3 -0.68 31.48 19.88
C SER A 3 -0.02 30.56 18.84
N VAL A 4 -0.50 29.33 18.64
CA VAL A 4 -0.03 28.46 17.55
C VAL A 4 -0.95 28.70 16.36
N ALA A 5 -0.42 29.38 15.34
CA ALA A 5 -1.13 29.62 14.08
C ALA A 5 -1.14 28.34 13.24
N LEU A 6 -2.28 27.64 13.27
CA LEU A 6 -2.70 26.71 12.24
C LEU A 6 -3.05 27.51 10.99
N THR A 7 -2.28 27.37 9.92
CA THR A 7 -2.71 27.78 8.59
C THR A 7 -2.92 26.55 7.73
N ASN A 8 -4.19 26.20 7.58
CA ASN A 8 -4.72 25.30 6.56
C ASN A 8 -4.24 25.76 5.18
N PHE A 9 -3.50 24.92 4.47
CA PHE A 9 -3.22 25.12 3.05
C PHE A 9 -4.34 24.47 2.24
N ASP A 10 -5.28 25.30 1.83
CA ASP A 10 -6.40 25.01 0.94
C ASP A 10 -5.85 24.80 -0.49
N LEU A 11 -5.84 23.54 -0.95
CA LEU A 11 -5.41 23.12 -2.29
C LEU A 11 -6.58 23.25 -3.28
N SER A 12 -7.05 24.48 -3.47
CA SER A 12 -7.96 24.82 -4.57
C SER A 12 -7.16 25.04 -5.86
N ALA A 13 -6.64 23.95 -6.45
CA ALA A 13 -6.06 23.98 -7.79
C ALA A 13 -7.16 23.89 -8.84
N ASN A 14 -7.63 25.05 -9.28
CA ASN A 14 -8.56 25.22 -10.38
C ASN A 14 -7.88 24.81 -11.70
N ILE A 15 -8.06 23.55 -12.13
CA ILE A 15 -7.58 23.06 -13.43
C ILE A 15 -8.58 23.50 -14.49
N LEU A 16 -8.27 24.62 -15.15
CA LEU A 16 -9.00 25.07 -16.32
C LEU A 16 -8.62 24.16 -17.50
N VAL A 17 -9.49 23.20 -17.82
CA VAL A 17 -9.44 22.41 -19.05
C VAL A 17 -9.82 23.35 -20.20
N ALA A 18 -8.82 23.92 -20.86
CA ALA A 18 -9.01 24.66 -22.10
C ALA A 18 -9.00 23.68 -23.28
N SER A 19 -10.20 23.23 -23.67
CA SER A 19 -10.46 22.68 -24.99
C SER A 19 -10.45 23.82 -26.01
N SER A 20 -9.53 23.79 -26.96
CA SER A 20 -9.64 24.61 -28.17
C SER A 20 -9.11 23.85 -29.37
N ALA A 21 -10.05 23.30 -30.14
CA ALA A 21 -9.90 23.10 -31.57
C ALA A 21 -9.76 24.48 -32.26
N GLN A 22 -8.76 24.64 -33.13
CA GLN A 22 -8.89 25.19 -34.50
C GLN A 22 -7.55 25.04 -35.24
N PRO A 23 -7.51 24.46 -36.46
CA PRO A 23 -6.30 24.37 -37.28
C PRO A 23 -6.15 25.62 -38.19
N SER A 24 -4.98 26.25 -38.16
CA SER A 24 -4.62 27.34 -39.07
C SER A 24 -4.19 26.81 -40.44
N ALA A 25 -4.86 27.29 -41.48
CA ALA A 25 -4.69 26.92 -42.88
C ALA A 25 -3.46 27.57 -43.55
N HIS A 26 -2.62 26.76 -44.19
CA HIS A 26 -1.72 27.18 -45.27
C HIS A 26 -1.75 26.16 -46.41
N PRO A 27 -2.09 26.55 -47.66
CA PRO A 27 -2.12 25.62 -48.78
C PRO A 27 -0.74 25.55 -49.46
N ARG A 28 -0.18 24.34 -49.59
CA ARG A 28 0.90 24.06 -50.54
C ARG A 28 0.40 23.01 -51.54
N LYS A 29 0.33 23.42 -52.80
CA LYS A 29 -0.03 22.58 -53.95
C LYS A 29 1.19 21.84 -54.51
N ARG A 30 0.89 20.64 -55.04
CA ARG A 30 1.57 19.85 -56.08
C ARG A 30 2.68 18.91 -55.55
N ASN A 31 2.72 17.61 -55.87
CA ASN A 31 2.44 16.97 -57.16
C ASN A 31 2.03 15.50 -56.99
N THR A 32 1.10 15.03 -57.83
CA THR A 32 0.59 13.66 -57.94
C THR A 32 1.27 12.90 -59.06
N ASN A 33 1.69 11.65 -58.81
CA ASN A 33 1.63 10.49 -59.74
C ASN A 33 2.11 9.24 -58.96
N ARG A 34 1.22 8.33 -58.52
CA ARG A 34 0.56 7.20 -59.22
C ARG A 34 1.38 5.89 -59.07
N ALA A 35 1.08 5.09 -58.03
CA ALA A 35 0.34 3.80 -58.02
C ALA A 35 1.30 2.58 -58.14
N LYS A 36 1.20 1.50 -57.35
CA LYS A 36 0.05 0.66 -56.95
C LYS A 36 0.30 -0.11 -55.61
N PRO A 37 -0.74 -0.76 -55.04
CA PRO A 37 -0.75 -1.34 -53.69
C PRO A 37 -0.42 -2.83 -53.68
N ASP A 38 0.15 -3.31 -52.56
CA ASP A 38 0.10 -4.72 -52.19
C ASP A 38 -0.66 -4.85 -50.86
N GLU A 39 -1.70 -5.68 -50.93
CA GLU A 39 -2.49 -6.16 -49.82
C GLU A 39 -1.67 -7.20 -49.03
N HIS A 40 -1.90 -7.24 -47.71
CA HIS A 40 -1.94 -8.42 -46.81
C HIS A 40 -1.27 -8.10 -45.47
N GLY A 41 -2.07 -8.13 -44.40
CA GLY A 41 -1.59 -8.02 -43.03
C GLY A 41 -2.61 -7.46 -42.04
N GLU A 42 -3.85 -7.97 -42.06
CA GLU A 42 -4.74 -7.86 -40.90
C GLU A 42 -4.08 -8.53 -39.67
N ASN A 43 -4.38 -7.99 -38.49
CA ASN A 43 -3.96 -8.43 -37.15
C ASN A 43 -2.69 -7.78 -36.56
N ALA A 44 -2.79 -6.49 -36.26
CA ALA A 44 -2.12 -5.91 -35.08
C ALA A 44 -2.92 -4.75 -34.48
N SER A 45 -4.24 -4.85 -34.41
CA SER A 45 -5.10 -3.97 -33.59
C SER A 45 -5.00 -4.37 -32.11
N LYS A 46 -3.79 -4.33 -31.55
CA LYS A 46 -3.61 -3.98 -30.14
C LYS A 46 -3.29 -2.50 -30.15
N ALA A 47 -4.34 -1.68 -30.02
CA ALA A 47 -4.22 -0.27 -29.75
C ALA A 47 -3.24 -0.11 -28.58
N ILE A 48 -2.02 0.31 -28.91
CA ILE A 48 -1.09 0.86 -27.94
C ILE A 48 -1.84 2.07 -27.41
N THR A 49 -2.46 1.94 -26.25
CA THR A 49 -2.90 3.10 -25.50
C THR A 49 -1.62 3.87 -25.22
N THR A 50 -1.34 4.86 -26.07
CA THR A 50 -0.22 5.77 -25.90
C THR A 50 -0.54 6.52 -24.64
N LYS A 51 -0.06 5.99 -23.50
CA LYS A 51 -0.08 6.67 -22.21
C LYS A 51 0.36 8.09 -22.50
N GLU A 52 -0.51 9.06 -22.20
CA GLU A 52 -0.19 10.47 -22.36
C GLU A 52 1.00 10.77 -21.46
N TYR A 53 2.20 10.71 -22.02
CA TYR A 53 3.38 11.10 -21.30
C TYR A 53 3.32 12.61 -21.15
N THR A 54 3.30 13.07 -19.89
CA THR A 54 3.41 14.48 -19.56
C THR A 54 4.74 14.99 -20.08
N HIS A 55 4.70 15.75 -21.17
CA HIS A 55 5.87 16.40 -21.73
C HIS A 55 6.07 17.74 -21.03
N LEU A 56 7.33 18.09 -20.76
CA LEU A 56 7.67 19.40 -20.25
C LEU A 56 7.53 20.41 -21.39
N VAL A 57 6.58 21.34 -21.27
CA VAL A 57 6.43 22.47 -22.20
C VAL A 57 7.32 23.62 -21.72
N PRO A 58 8.13 24.24 -22.59
CA PRO A 58 8.89 25.42 -22.21
C PRO A 58 7.93 26.55 -21.81
N ARG A 59 7.99 26.96 -20.53
CA ARG A 59 7.14 28.02 -19.97
C ARG A 59 7.99 29.22 -19.59
N THR A 60 7.78 30.34 -20.28
CA THR A 60 8.40 31.61 -19.91
C THR A 60 7.52 32.33 -18.89
N LYS A 61 8.13 32.86 -17.82
CA LYS A 61 7.45 33.72 -16.85
C LYS A 61 8.12 35.09 -16.89
N ARG A 62 7.32 36.15 -17.00
CA ARG A 62 7.81 37.53 -16.83
C ARG A 62 7.93 37.80 -15.34
N ILE A 63 9.11 38.22 -14.91
CA ILE A 63 9.44 38.45 -13.50
C ILE A 63 9.63 39.95 -13.33
N ARG A 64 9.04 40.52 -12.28
CA ARG A 64 9.18 41.95 -11.96
C ARG A 64 10.60 42.23 -11.49
N GLN A 65 11.14 43.40 -11.81
CA GLN A 65 12.52 43.78 -11.49
C GLN A 65 12.81 43.76 -9.98
N GLU A 66 11.84 44.12 -9.14
CA GLU A 66 11.90 44.04 -7.68
C GLU A 66 12.21 42.62 -7.17
N VAL A 67 11.69 41.60 -7.85
CA VAL A 67 11.95 40.19 -7.51
C VAL A 67 13.35 39.76 -7.96
N LEU A 68 13.86 40.35 -9.04
CA LEU A 68 15.22 40.11 -9.52
C LEU A 68 16.29 40.76 -8.62
N GLU A 69 15.96 41.89 -7.99
CA GLU A 69 16.86 42.55 -7.03
C GLU A 69 17.03 41.75 -5.74
N GLY A 70 16.02 40.96 -5.36
CA GLY A 70 16.09 40.01 -4.24
C GLY A 70 16.83 38.71 -4.55
N TRP A 71 17.32 38.51 -5.77
CA TRP A 71 18.09 37.32 -6.14
C TRP A 71 19.56 37.48 -5.79
N GLU A 72 20.14 36.41 -5.26
CA GLU A 72 21.55 36.37 -4.89
C GLU A 72 22.45 36.41 -6.14
N ASP A 73 23.66 36.93 -5.94
CA ASP A 73 24.71 36.82 -6.95
C ASP A 73 25.10 35.35 -7.13
N ALA A 74 25.53 35.01 -8.35
CA ALA A 74 25.92 33.65 -8.69
C ALA A 74 27.01 33.15 -7.73
N SER A 75 26.74 32.05 -7.02
CA SER A 75 27.74 31.43 -6.15
C SER A 75 28.95 30.97 -6.97
N SER A 76 30.15 31.12 -6.41
CA SER A 76 31.40 30.76 -7.10
C SER A 76 31.41 29.31 -7.59
N THR A 77 30.90 28.40 -6.77
CA THR A 77 30.78 26.96 -7.11
C THR A 77 29.84 26.69 -8.27
N LEU A 78 28.77 27.47 -8.41
CA LEU A 78 27.85 27.38 -9.53
C LEU A 78 28.52 27.88 -10.81
N LEU A 79 29.23 29.00 -10.75
CA LEU A 79 29.96 29.56 -11.88
C LEU A 79 31.05 28.62 -12.41
N GLU A 80 31.82 28.01 -11.51
CA GLU A 80 32.80 26.97 -11.87
C GLU A 80 32.14 25.82 -12.63
N GLN A 81 30.97 25.39 -12.15
CA GLN A 81 30.23 24.30 -12.78
C GLN A 81 29.66 24.68 -14.16
N ILE A 82 29.12 25.89 -14.31
CA ILE A 82 28.66 26.38 -15.62
C ILE A 82 29.84 26.49 -16.59
N ASN A 83 31.00 26.96 -16.13
CA ASN A 83 32.19 27.05 -16.96
C ASN A 83 32.69 25.66 -17.39
N PHE A 84 32.63 24.67 -16.50
CA PHE A 84 32.93 23.28 -16.86
C PHE A 84 31.97 22.76 -17.94
N LEU A 85 30.66 23.00 -17.81
CA LEU A 85 29.67 22.63 -18.83
C LEU A 85 29.92 23.34 -20.17
N LEU A 86 30.19 24.64 -20.15
CA LEU A 86 30.48 25.42 -21.37
C LEU A 86 31.73 24.92 -22.08
N LYS A 87 32.77 24.53 -21.32
CA LYS A 87 33.99 23.93 -21.86
C LYS A 87 33.72 22.56 -22.48
N ASN A 88 33.00 21.69 -21.79
CA ASN A 88 32.65 20.36 -22.33
C ASN A 88 31.79 20.48 -23.60
N ALA A 89 30.79 21.38 -23.60
CA ALA A 89 29.96 21.62 -24.78
C ALA A 89 30.77 22.19 -25.96
N LYS A 90 31.76 23.07 -25.68
CA LYS A 90 32.70 23.56 -26.69
C LYS A 90 33.53 22.40 -27.25
N ASP A 91 34.10 21.59 -26.36
CA ASP A 91 34.97 20.47 -26.72
C ASP A 91 34.21 19.42 -27.56
N ASP A 92 32.96 19.10 -27.22
CA ASP A 92 32.10 18.23 -28.04
C ASP A 92 31.91 18.77 -29.48
N ILE A 93 31.63 20.07 -29.62
CA ILE A 93 31.46 20.70 -30.94
C ILE A 93 32.76 20.68 -31.73
N VAL A 94 33.90 20.78 -31.06
CA VAL A 94 35.22 20.79 -31.69
C VAL A 94 35.62 19.37 -32.11
N TYR A 95 35.42 18.39 -31.23
CA TYR A 95 35.74 16.99 -31.48
C TYR A 95 34.83 16.33 -32.51
N THR A 96 33.58 16.80 -32.65
CA THR A 96 32.68 16.35 -33.72
C THR A 96 33.08 16.85 -35.11
N ARG A 97 33.97 17.84 -35.23
CA ARG A 97 34.48 18.34 -36.52
C ARG A 97 35.69 17.53 -36.98
N ARG A 98 35.52 16.83 -38.10
CA ARG A 98 36.59 16.03 -38.74
C ARG A 98 37.71 16.86 -39.36
N ASP A 99 37.44 18.11 -39.74
CA ASP A 99 38.40 18.99 -40.41
C ASP A 99 39.14 19.90 -39.41
N ALA A 100 40.47 19.78 -39.32
CA ALA A 100 41.31 20.54 -38.38
C ALA A 100 41.15 22.07 -38.52
N ARG A 101 41.15 22.59 -39.75
CA ARG A 101 40.97 24.04 -40.00
C ARG A 101 39.60 24.57 -39.58
N ARG A 102 38.55 23.75 -39.76
CA ARG A 102 37.20 24.14 -39.32
C ARG A 102 37.05 24.00 -37.81
N ALA A 103 37.74 23.03 -37.20
CA ALA A 103 37.83 22.88 -35.75
C ALA A 103 38.55 24.08 -35.10
N GLU A 104 39.64 24.58 -35.67
CA GLU A 104 40.34 25.79 -35.18
C GLU A 104 39.48 27.04 -35.29
N HIS A 105 38.83 27.25 -36.43
CA HIS A 105 37.91 28.38 -36.62
C HIS A 105 36.71 28.31 -35.67
N ALA A 106 36.13 27.12 -35.48
CA ALA A 106 35.07 26.90 -34.50
C ALA A 106 35.56 27.16 -33.08
N ASN A 107 36.75 26.68 -32.70
CA ASN A 107 37.37 26.97 -31.39
C ASN A 107 37.50 28.47 -31.15
N ALA A 108 38.03 29.23 -32.11
CA ALA A 108 38.23 30.67 -31.97
C ALA A 108 36.90 31.42 -31.73
N ILE A 109 35.86 31.08 -32.50
CA ILE A 109 34.52 31.66 -32.33
C ILE A 109 33.94 31.26 -30.97
N LEU A 110 33.98 29.97 -30.64
CA LEU A 110 33.40 29.46 -29.41
C LEU A 110 34.10 30.02 -28.17
N LEU A 111 35.43 30.18 -28.17
CA LEU A 111 36.18 30.82 -27.09
C LEU A 111 35.74 32.27 -26.86
N SER A 112 35.49 33.02 -27.93
CA SER A 112 34.98 34.39 -27.80
C SER A 112 33.57 34.43 -27.23
N ALA A 113 32.74 33.44 -27.55
CA ALA A 113 31.39 33.30 -27.03
C ALA A 113 31.39 32.86 -25.56
N THR A 114 32.22 31.88 -25.17
CA THR A 114 32.32 31.42 -23.77
C THR A 114 32.81 32.54 -22.87
N GLN A 115 33.81 33.32 -23.28
CA GLN A 115 34.28 34.47 -22.49
C GLN A 115 33.23 35.58 -22.33
N ARG A 116 32.40 35.80 -23.36
CA ARG A 116 31.27 36.74 -23.25
C ARG A 116 30.21 36.22 -22.29
N LEU A 117 29.92 34.92 -22.35
CA LEU A 117 28.97 34.26 -21.45
C LEU A 117 29.47 34.28 -20.00
N GLU A 118 30.73 33.94 -19.76
CA GLU A 118 31.39 34.04 -18.46
C GLU A 118 31.21 35.44 -17.85
N ARG A 119 31.52 36.50 -18.60
CA ARG A 119 31.34 37.88 -18.14
C ARG A 119 29.87 38.21 -17.87
N SER A 120 28.95 37.72 -18.70
CA SER A 120 27.52 37.94 -18.47
C SER A 120 27.02 37.22 -17.22
N LEU A 121 27.48 35.99 -16.98
CA LEU A 121 27.05 35.14 -15.86
C LEU A 121 27.51 35.70 -14.51
N LEU A 122 28.68 36.34 -14.45
CA LEU A 122 29.17 37.04 -13.26
C LEU A 122 28.23 38.19 -12.81
N HIS A 123 27.48 38.77 -13.75
CA HIS A 123 26.56 39.88 -13.48
C HIS A 123 25.09 39.44 -13.51
N MET A 124 24.81 38.15 -13.72
CA MET A 124 23.46 37.63 -13.73
C MET A 124 23.03 37.25 -12.32
N LYS A 125 21.88 37.80 -11.92
CA LYS A 125 21.18 37.36 -10.71
C LYS A 125 20.58 35.99 -10.93
N ILE A 126 20.85 35.05 -10.04
CA ILE A 126 20.43 33.67 -10.17
C ILE A 126 19.25 33.41 -9.23
N PRO A 127 18.17 32.74 -9.68
CA PRO A 127 17.08 32.37 -8.80
C PRO A 127 17.59 31.51 -7.62
N PRO A 128 17.10 31.71 -6.38
CA PRO A 128 17.53 30.92 -5.21
C PRO A 128 17.20 29.43 -5.32
N THR A 129 16.36 29.05 -6.30
CA THR A 129 16.04 27.65 -6.60
C THR A 129 17.14 26.94 -7.41
N ALA A 130 18.04 27.70 -8.06
CA ALA A 130 19.11 27.12 -8.85
C ALA A 130 20.26 26.68 -7.94
N ARG A 131 20.31 25.39 -7.63
CA ARG A 131 21.41 24.78 -6.89
C ARG A 131 22.56 24.46 -7.84
N PRO A 132 23.82 24.52 -7.39
CA PRO A 132 24.97 24.10 -8.19
C PRO A 132 24.85 22.65 -8.67
N LEU A 133 24.13 21.81 -7.92
CA LEU A 133 23.82 20.42 -8.29
C LEU A 133 23.08 20.30 -9.63
N HIS A 134 22.26 21.28 -10.02
CA HIS A 134 21.50 21.22 -11.28
C HIS A 134 22.40 21.39 -12.53
N PHE A 135 23.59 21.94 -12.36
CA PHE A 135 24.59 22.11 -13.42
C PHE A 135 25.65 21.00 -13.42
N ASN A 136 25.58 20.05 -12.47
CA ASN A 136 26.44 18.88 -12.45
C ASN A 136 25.77 17.74 -13.22
N LEU A 137 26.19 17.50 -14.47
CA LEU A 137 25.60 16.45 -15.31
C LEU A 137 25.74 15.07 -14.67
N ASP A 138 26.92 14.73 -14.17
CA ASP A 138 27.18 13.42 -13.55
C ASP A 138 26.33 13.20 -12.29
N ARG A 139 26.29 14.19 -11.40
CA ARG A 139 25.48 14.11 -10.17
C ARG A 139 23.99 14.11 -10.46
N LEU A 140 23.55 14.82 -11.50
CA LEU A 140 22.16 14.82 -11.93
C LEU A 140 21.78 13.46 -12.53
N ALA A 141 22.68 12.85 -13.31
CA ALA A 141 22.50 11.51 -13.86
C ALA A 141 22.44 10.45 -12.75
N GLU A 142 23.34 10.52 -11.77
CA GLU A 142 23.35 9.63 -10.59
C GLU A 142 22.05 9.76 -9.79
N ARG A 143 21.61 10.99 -9.49
CA ARG A 143 20.34 11.22 -8.80
C ARG A 143 19.15 10.71 -9.61
N ASN A 144 19.18 10.89 -10.93
CA ASN A 144 18.13 10.40 -11.81
C ASN A 144 18.07 8.88 -11.80
N GLU A 145 19.23 8.21 -11.89
CA GLU A 145 19.34 6.76 -11.76
C GLU A 145 18.82 6.27 -10.41
N GLN A 146 19.16 6.96 -9.30
CA GLN A 146 18.62 6.65 -7.98
C GLN A 146 17.10 6.71 -7.97
N VAL A 147 16.51 7.81 -8.47
CA VAL A 147 15.05 7.96 -8.54
C VAL A 147 14.44 6.88 -9.43
N TYR A 148 15.06 6.54 -10.56
CA TYR A 148 14.58 5.45 -11.40
C TYR A 148 14.58 4.11 -10.66
N ARG A 149 15.64 3.78 -9.93
CA ARG A 149 15.72 2.55 -9.12
C ARG A 149 14.63 2.51 -8.05
N GLU A 150 14.40 3.62 -7.35
CA GLU A 150 13.35 3.75 -6.34
C GLU A 150 11.95 3.59 -6.96
N VAL A 151 11.69 4.22 -8.10
CA VAL A 151 10.43 4.11 -8.84
C VAL A 151 10.21 2.69 -9.35
N VAL A 152 11.24 2.02 -9.86
CA VAL A 152 11.16 0.63 -10.33
C VAL A 152 10.87 -0.32 -9.18
N ALA A 153 11.57 -0.18 -8.05
CA ALA A 153 11.32 -1.00 -6.86
C ALA A 153 9.90 -0.80 -6.33
N SER A 154 9.43 0.45 -6.24
CA SER A 154 8.06 0.78 -5.82
C SER A 154 7.00 0.26 -6.79
N ARG A 155 7.31 0.22 -8.09
CA ARG A 155 6.41 -0.36 -9.09
C ARG A 155 6.33 -1.87 -8.95
N HIS A 156 7.46 -2.55 -8.75
CA HIS A 156 7.50 -3.99 -8.54
C HIS A 156 6.75 -4.39 -7.27
N SER A 157 6.94 -3.66 -6.16
CA SER A 157 6.21 -3.94 -4.91
C SER A 157 4.70 -3.79 -5.09
N LYS A 158 4.24 -2.78 -5.84
CA LYS A 158 2.81 -2.61 -6.15
C LYS A 158 2.26 -3.79 -6.95
N LEU A 159 2.96 -4.24 -7.98
CA LEU A 159 2.53 -5.39 -8.79
C LEU A 159 2.38 -6.66 -7.93
N LEU A 160 3.35 -6.94 -7.05
CA LEU A 160 3.26 -8.07 -6.14
C LEU A 160 2.06 -7.97 -5.18
N LEU A 161 1.79 -6.76 -4.65
CA LEU A 161 0.64 -6.53 -3.78
C LEU A 161 -0.68 -6.68 -4.54
N GLU A 162 -0.75 -6.22 -5.79
CA GLU A 162 -1.91 -6.40 -6.66
C GLU A 162 -2.19 -7.89 -6.90
N GLU A 163 -1.17 -8.68 -7.24
CA GLU A 163 -1.29 -10.14 -7.40
C GLU A 163 -1.76 -10.81 -6.09
N GLN A 164 -1.22 -10.41 -4.95
CA GLN A 164 -1.64 -10.94 -3.65
C GLN A 164 -3.08 -10.58 -3.31
N ILE A 165 -3.51 -9.35 -3.60
CA ILE A 165 -4.89 -8.90 -3.43
C ILE A 165 -5.82 -9.73 -4.31
N GLU A 166 -5.48 -9.95 -5.59
CA GLU A 166 -6.28 -10.79 -6.48
C GLU A 166 -6.44 -12.21 -5.95
N MET A 167 -5.35 -12.82 -5.45
CA MET A 167 -5.40 -14.15 -4.85
C MET A 167 -6.27 -14.18 -3.58
N ALA A 168 -6.12 -13.19 -2.71
CA ALA A 168 -6.93 -13.08 -1.49
C ALA A 168 -8.41 -12.85 -1.79
N GLN A 169 -8.74 -12.05 -2.81
CA GLN A 169 -10.11 -11.83 -3.27
C GLN A 169 -10.74 -13.13 -3.78
N ARG A 170 -10.01 -13.90 -4.61
CA ARG A 170 -10.50 -15.21 -5.10
C ARG A 170 -10.78 -16.17 -3.96
N LEU A 171 -9.88 -16.27 -2.98
CA LEU A 171 -10.07 -17.12 -1.81
C LEU A 171 -11.30 -16.68 -0.99
N LEU A 172 -11.46 -15.37 -0.78
CA LEU A 172 -12.60 -14.82 -0.08
C LEU A 172 -13.92 -15.12 -0.80
N GLU A 173 -13.96 -15.04 -2.13
CA GLU A 173 -15.14 -15.40 -2.91
C GLU A 173 -15.52 -16.88 -2.75
N GLU A 174 -14.53 -17.77 -2.70
CA GLU A 174 -14.77 -19.20 -2.46
C GLU A 174 -15.34 -19.45 -1.06
N ASP A 175 -14.79 -18.81 -0.05
CA ASP A 175 -15.26 -18.94 1.32
C ASP A 175 -16.65 -18.33 1.51
N GLN A 176 -16.95 -17.19 0.86
CA GLN A 176 -18.30 -16.64 0.81
C GLN A 176 -19.29 -17.61 0.13
N LYS A 177 -18.88 -18.30 -0.94
CA LYS A 177 -19.72 -19.32 -1.59
C LYS A 177 -20.00 -20.49 -0.65
N LYS A 178 -18.97 -21.01 0.05
CA LYS A 178 -19.12 -22.09 1.04
C LYS A 178 -20.04 -21.67 2.19
N LEU A 179 -19.87 -20.45 2.70
CA LEU A 179 -20.70 -19.90 3.77
C LEU A 179 -22.17 -19.82 3.33
N ARG A 180 -22.46 -19.30 2.14
CA ARG A 180 -23.83 -19.27 1.60
C ARG A 180 -24.44 -20.66 1.43
N GLN A 181 -23.64 -21.67 1.09
CA GLN A 181 -24.10 -23.06 1.02
C GLN A 181 -24.43 -23.60 2.42
N LEU A 182 -23.58 -23.34 3.42
CA LEU A 182 -23.82 -23.72 4.80
C LEU A 182 -25.04 -23.01 5.41
N GLU A 183 -25.23 -21.72 5.12
CA GLU A 183 -26.42 -20.97 5.55
C GLU A 183 -27.70 -21.57 4.97
N LYS A 184 -27.74 -21.84 3.67
CA LYS A 184 -28.88 -22.51 3.02
C LYS A 184 -29.14 -23.87 3.65
N ASN A 185 -28.10 -24.68 3.83
CA ASN A 185 -28.22 -25.98 4.47
C ASN A 185 -28.76 -25.85 5.90
N ALA A 186 -28.23 -24.92 6.70
CA ALA A 186 -28.68 -24.67 8.06
C ALA A 186 -30.14 -24.19 8.10
N GLN A 187 -30.56 -23.35 7.16
CA GLN A 187 -31.93 -22.89 7.03
C GLN A 187 -32.88 -24.02 6.61
N ASP A 188 -32.47 -24.87 5.67
CA ASP A 188 -33.21 -26.07 5.25
C ASP A 188 -33.35 -27.07 6.40
N TRP A 189 -32.26 -27.30 7.14
CA TRP A 189 -32.27 -28.13 8.35
C TRP A 189 -33.20 -27.56 9.40
N ARG A 190 -33.15 -26.25 9.67
CA ARG A 190 -34.04 -25.58 10.61
C ARG A 190 -35.51 -25.70 10.18
N GLY A 191 -35.82 -25.48 8.89
CA GLY A 191 -37.17 -25.64 8.36
C GLY A 191 -37.70 -27.07 8.42
N ARG A 192 -36.84 -28.05 8.10
CA ARG A 192 -37.16 -29.49 8.21
C ARG A 192 -37.33 -29.92 9.67
N TRP A 193 -36.45 -29.45 10.56
CA TRP A 193 -36.52 -29.70 11.98
C TRP A 193 -37.84 -29.16 12.54
N GLN A 194 -38.14 -27.88 12.35
CA GLN A 194 -39.41 -27.25 12.75
C GLN A 194 -40.64 -28.00 12.21
N SER A 195 -40.59 -28.47 10.96
CA SER A 195 -41.68 -29.25 10.36
C SER A 195 -41.82 -30.66 10.94
N ARG A 196 -40.71 -31.33 11.25
CA ARG A 196 -40.69 -32.65 11.90
C ARG A 196 -41.06 -32.55 13.38
N GLU A 197 -40.62 -31.49 14.04
CA GLU A 197 -40.90 -31.16 15.42
C GLU A 197 -42.41 -31.05 15.64
N LYS A 198 -43.07 -30.22 14.82
CA LYS A 198 -44.52 -30.03 14.83
C LYS A 198 -45.32 -31.29 14.49
N LYS A 199 -44.73 -32.28 13.82
CA LYS A 199 -45.43 -33.47 13.30
C LYS A 199 -45.13 -34.77 14.03
N GLN A 200 -43.98 -34.89 14.71
CA GLN A 200 -43.50 -36.17 15.27
C GLN A 200 -42.97 -36.08 16.71
N LEU A 201 -42.92 -34.90 17.35
CA LEU A 201 -42.60 -34.87 18.77
C LEU A 201 -43.82 -35.24 19.61
N HIS A 202 -43.63 -36.22 20.49
CA HIS A 202 -44.55 -36.53 21.57
C HIS A 202 -44.72 -35.30 22.47
N PRO A 203 -45.92 -35.00 23.01
CA PRO A 203 -46.20 -33.81 23.83
C PRO A 203 -45.26 -33.58 25.02
N LEU A 204 -44.47 -34.57 25.43
CA LEU A 204 -43.47 -34.49 26.50
C LEU A 204 -42.10 -33.96 26.07
N LEU A 205 -41.82 -33.91 24.76
CA LEU A 205 -40.56 -33.38 24.18
C LEU A 205 -40.74 -31.97 23.60
N ARG A 206 -41.98 -31.46 23.60
CA ARG A 206 -42.28 -30.08 23.20
C ARG A 206 -41.71 -29.18 24.28
N GLN A 207 -40.56 -28.56 24.00
CA GLN A 207 -40.00 -27.57 24.89
C GLN A 207 -41.05 -26.47 25.11
N PRO A 208 -41.33 -26.07 26.36
CA PRO A 208 -42.24 -24.96 26.61
C PRO A 208 -41.64 -23.72 25.94
N GLU A 209 -42.36 -23.17 24.97
CA GLU A 209 -42.07 -21.82 24.48
C GLU A 209 -42.27 -20.88 25.69
N ASP A 210 -41.29 -20.00 25.92
CA ASP A 210 -41.15 -19.10 27.08
C ASP A 210 -40.40 -19.64 28.31
N VAL A 211 -39.23 -20.26 28.09
CA VAL A 211 -38.12 -20.04 29.02
C VAL A 211 -37.07 -19.27 28.25
N GLU A 212 -36.97 -17.97 28.51
CA GLU A 212 -35.81 -17.21 28.08
C GLU A 212 -34.58 -18.02 28.44
N ALA A 213 -33.75 -18.35 27.44
CA ALA A 213 -32.46 -18.96 27.64
C ALA A 213 -31.54 -17.94 28.31
N VAL A 214 -31.82 -17.64 29.58
CA VAL A 214 -30.85 -17.11 30.52
C VAL A 214 -29.72 -18.10 30.47
N GLY A 215 -28.57 -17.65 29.95
CA GLY A 215 -27.44 -18.49 29.61
C GLY A 215 -27.24 -19.57 30.65
N ASP A 216 -27.24 -20.82 30.17
CA ASP A 216 -26.97 -22.03 30.94
C ASP A 216 -25.50 -21.97 31.39
N THR A 217 -25.27 -21.10 32.36
CA THR A 217 -24.00 -20.91 33.05
C THR A 217 -23.93 -21.98 34.13
N ALA A 218 -22.74 -22.51 34.38
CA ALA A 218 -22.53 -23.60 35.33
C ALA A 218 -23.13 -23.32 36.72
N ASP A 219 -23.30 -22.04 37.07
CA ASP A 219 -23.88 -21.56 38.33
C ASP A 219 -25.41 -21.73 38.41
N ASN A 220 -26.13 -21.75 37.27
CA ASN A 220 -27.59 -21.87 37.22
C ASN A 220 -28.10 -23.31 37.39
N ILE A 221 -27.22 -24.31 37.25
CA ILE A 221 -27.56 -25.73 37.38
C ILE A 221 -27.62 -26.16 38.88
N GLY A 222 -27.38 -25.25 39.83
CA GLY A 222 -27.41 -25.60 41.26
C GLY A 222 -26.33 -26.61 41.65
N LEU A 223 -25.32 -26.80 40.80
CA LEU A 223 -24.11 -27.52 41.15
C LEU A 223 -23.27 -26.57 42.01
N ARG A 224 -23.54 -26.57 43.32
CA ARG A 224 -22.61 -26.01 44.28
C ARG A 224 -21.24 -26.61 43.97
N VAL A 225 -20.28 -25.77 43.62
CA VAL A 225 -18.86 -26.14 43.63
C VAL A 225 -18.57 -26.49 45.08
N VAL A 226 -18.67 -27.78 45.41
CA VAL A 226 -18.28 -28.30 46.70
C VAL A 226 -16.76 -28.25 46.70
N SER A 227 -16.22 -27.11 47.13
CA SER A 227 -14.79 -26.88 47.32
C SER A 227 -14.22 -27.61 48.55
N THR A 228 -15.01 -28.49 49.17
CA THR A 228 -14.53 -29.39 50.22
C THR A 228 -14.29 -30.77 49.61
N PRO A 229 -13.13 -31.41 49.83
CA PRO A 229 -12.92 -32.77 49.38
C PRO A 229 -14.06 -33.62 49.93
N ILE A 230 -14.79 -34.30 49.04
CA ILE A 230 -15.80 -35.27 49.43
C ILE A 230 -15.03 -36.36 50.18
N ASP A 231 -15.11 -36.33 51.50
CA ASP A 231 -14.68 -37.46 52.32
C ASP A 231 -15.42 -38.69 51.82
N LYS A 232 -14.69 -39.79 51.71
CA LYS A 232 -15.02 -40.95 50.88
C LYS A 232 -15.89 -42.06 51.54
N PRO A 233 -16.69 -41.90 52.62
CA PRO A 233 -17.29 -43.07 53.24
C PRO A 233 -18.60 -43.54 52.57
N VAL A 234 -19.11 -42.89 51.52
CA VAL A 234 -20.40 -43.25 50.89
C VAL A 234 -20.23 -44.23 49.71
N LEU A 235 -19.02 -44.42 49.20
CA LEU A 235 -18.74 -45.36 48.09
C LEU A 235 -18.28 -46.75 48.56
N ASP A 236 -18.05 -46.95 49.86
CA ASP A 236 -17.67 -48.24 50.46
C ASP A 236 -18.93 -49.01 50.91
N THR A 237 -19.83 -49.33 49.98
CA THR A 237 -20.93 -50.26 50.22
C THR A 237 -20.52 -51.69 49.87
N PRO A 238 -20.84 -52.72 50.69
CA PRO A 238 -20.27 -54.08 50.59
C PRO A 238 -20.90 -54.98 49.52
N ASP A 239 -21.48 -54.44 48.44
CA ASP A 239 -22.09 -55.24 47.38
C ASP A 239 -21.03 -55.70 46.37
N SER A 240 -20.74 -57.01 46.32
CA SER A 240 -19.65 -57.59 45.50
C SER A 240 -19.78 -57.33 44.00
N ASP A 241 -20.99 -57.12 43.51
CA ASP A 241 -21.28 -56.96 42.08
C ASP A 241 -21.08 -55.52 41.61
N LEU A 242 -21.08 -54.55 42.53
CA LEU A 242 -20.90 -53.12 42.26
C LEU A 242 -19.43 -52.68 42.34
N VAL A 243 -18.57 -53.48 42.98
CA VAL A 243 -17.12 -53.22 43.11
C VAL A 243 -16.43 -52.92 41.78
N PRO A 244 -16.60 -53.71 40.69
CA PRO A 244 -15.90 -53.41 39.43
C PRO A 244 -16.37 -52.11 38.77
N LEU A 245 -17.65 -51.76 38.91
CA LEU A 245 -18.21 -50.52 38.36
C LEU A 245 -17.74 -49.30 39.15
N LEU A 246 -17.67 -49.42 40.48
CA LEU A 246 -17.15 -48.38 41.36
C LEU A 246 -15.66 -48.15 41.13
N GLU A 247 -14.89 -49.22 40.89
CA GLU A 247 -13.47 -49.10 40.57
C GLU A 247 -13.25 -48.45 39.19
N GLN A 248 -14.06 -48.79 38.20
CA GLN A 248 -14.04 -48.12 36.89
C GLN A 248 -14.41 -46.63 36.99
N LEU A 249 -15.41 -46.29 37.80
CA LEU A 249 -15.84 -44.91 38.03
C LEU A 249 -14.79 -44.12 38.83
N ARG A 250 -14.13 -44.76 39.79
CA ARG A 250 -13.01 -44.16 40.52
C ARG A 250 -11.83 -43.88 39.59
N ARG A 251 -11.45 -44.84 38.74
CA ARG A 251 -10.40 -44.65 37.74
C ARG A 251 -10.75 -43.54 36.73
N SER A 252 -12.02 -43.43 36.32
CA SER A 252 -12.46 -42.37 35.40
C SER A 252 -12.49 -40.99 36.06
N LEU A 253 -12.91 -40.90 37.32
CA LEU A 253 -12.85 -39.66 38.10
C LEU A 253 -11.40 -39.25 38.39
N GLU A 254 -10.53 -40.18 38.77
CA GLU A 254 -9.09 -39.92 38.95
C GLU A 254 -8.45 -39.46 37.64
N ALA A 255 -8.82 -40.05 36.49
CA ALA A 255 -8.37 -39.61 35.17
C ALA A 255 -8.91 -38.22 34.79
N MET A 256 -10.19 -37.92 35.03
CA MET A 256 -10.75 -36.59 34.77
C MET A 256 -10.17 -35.52 35.70
N GLN A 257 -9.91 -35.86 36.96
CA GLN A 257 -9.25 -34.97 37.91
C GLN A 257 -7.81 -34.70 37.49
N GLY A 258 -7.08 -35.74 37.07
CA GLY A 258 -5.74 -35.60 36.47
C GLY A 258 -5.76 -34.68 35.24
N ASN A 259 -6.68 -34.91 34.30
CA ASN A 259 -6.84 -34.07 33.11
C ASN A 259 -7.18 -32.62 33.47
N HIS A 260 -8.03 -32.39 34.47
CA HIS A 260 -8.38 -31.05 34.92
C HIS A 260 -7.17 -30.31 35.50
N THR A 261 -6.38 -30.98 36.35
CA THR A 261 -5.14 -30.38 36.90
C THR A 261 -4.12 -30.03 35.82
N GLN A 262 -4.05 -30.82 34.74
CA GLN A 262 -3.18 -30.52 33.59
C GLN A 262 -3.67 -29.32 32.77
N VAL A 263 -4.99 -29.10 32.68
CA VAL A 263 -5.59 -28.03 31.87
C VAL A 263 -5.71 -26.71 32.65
N GLN A 264 -5.73 -26.74 33.98
CA GLN A 264 -5.93 -25.56 34.83
C GLN A 264 -4.91 -24.44 34.55
N GLY A 265 -3.64 -24.79 34.30
CA GLY A 265 -2.57 -23.83 34.01
C GLY A 265 -2.57 -23.25 32.59
N ILE A 266 -3.29 -23.86 31.63
CA ILE A 266 -3.33 -23.38 30.24
C ILE A 266 -4.10 -22.06 30.16
N SER A 267 -5.16 -21.92 30.97
CA SER A 267 -5.97 -20.70 31.00
C SER A 267 -5.19 -19.49 31.52
N GLU A 268 -4.32 -19.69 32.50
CA GLU A 268 -3.45 -18.67 33.06
C GLU A 268 -2.33 -18.32 32.07
N ALA A 269 -1.66 -19.33 31.50
CA ALA A 269 -0.64 -19.13 30.47
C ALA A 269 -1.18 -18.41 29.21
N MET A 270 -2.43 -18.65 28.80
CA MET A 270 -3.07 -17.90 27.71
C MET A 270 -3.36 -16.45 28.07
N ARG A 271 -3.76 -16.16 29.32
CA ARG A 271 -3.96 -14.78 29.79
C ARG A 271 -2.62 -14.03 29.82
N ASP A 272 -1.57 -14.68 30.32
CA ASP A 272 -0.23 -14.10 30.36
C ASP A 272 0.34 -13.87 28.96
N ALA A 273 0.17 -14.82 28.05
CA ALA A 273 0.57 -14.66 26.65
C ALA A 273 -0.19 -13.52 25.96
N ARG A 274 -1.48 -13.36 26.24
CA ARG A 274 -2.28 -12.24 25.73
C ARG A 274 -1.81 -10.91 26.31
N ALA A 275 -1.57 -10.83 27.61
CA ALA A 275 -1.06 -9.63 28.25
C ALA A 275 0.34 -9.23 27.72
N ALA A 276 1.21 -10.21 27.49
CA ALA A 276 2.52 -9.99 26.89
C ALA A 276 2.40 -9.51 25.43
N LEU A 277 1.49 -10.08 24.64
CA LEU A 277 1.19 -9.62 23.29
C LEU A 277 0.66 -8.17 23.31
N ASP A 278 -0.26 -7.86 24.23
CA ASP A 278 -0.83 -6.52 24.39
C ASP A 278 0.25 -5.48 24.77
N ASP A 279 1.21 -5.82 25.63
CA ASP A 279 2.35 -4.96 25.98
C ASP A 279 3.30 -4.74 24.78
N VAL A 280 3.59 -5.78 23.99
CA VAL A 280 4.39 -5.65 22.76
C VAL A 280 3.64 -4.81 21.71
N LEU A 281 2.34 -5.04 21.52
CA LEU A 281 1.52 -4.27 20.60
C LEU A 281 1.43 -2.81 21.03
N PHE A 282 1.29 -2.53 22.33
CA PHE A 282 1.28 -1.16 22.85
C PHE A 282 2.61 -0.43 22.61
N ARG A 283 3.74 -1.14 22.68
CA ARG A 283 5.07 -0.55 22.40
C ARG A 283 5.32 -0.29 20.92
N HIS A 284 4.74 -1.09 20.03
CA HIS A 284 5.04 -1.07 18.60
C HIS A 284 3.92 -0.49 17.71
N ALA A 285 2.69 -0.30 18.22
CA ALA A 285 1.59 0.31 17.49
C ALA A 285 1.47 1.81 17.81
N SER A 286 1.37 2.62 16.76
CA SER A 286 1.02 4.05 16.92
C SER A 286 -0.41 4.17 17.46
N ALA A 287 -0.64 5.07 18.43
CA ALA A 287 -1.88 5.18 19.22
C ALA A 287 -3.20 5.23 18.42
N ARG A 288 -3.15 5.51 17.10
CA ARG A 288 -4.32 5.50 16.19
C ARG A 288 -4.72 4.12 15.66
N GLN A 289 -3.89 3.09 15.83
CA GLN A 289 -4.15 1.72 15.35
C GLN A 289 -4.68 0.80 16.45
N TYR A 290 -4.60 1.20 17.72
CA TYR A 290 -5.04 0.40 18.87
C TYR A 290 -6.52 0.60 19.20
N ASP A 291 -7.08 1.79 18.96
CA ASP A 291 -8.51 2.12 19.18
C ASP A 291 -9.46 1.52 18.11
N GLY A 292 -8.94 0.77 17.13
CA GLY A 292 -9.69 0.24 15.99
C GLY A 292 -9.95 -1.27 15.99
N VAL A 293 -9.55 -1.99 17.04
CA VAL A 293 -9.74 -3.45 17.21
C VAL A 293 -10.55 -3.73 18.47
#